data_AF-A0A947D0U4-F1
#
_entry.id   AF-A0A947D0U4-F1
#
_cell.length_a   1.000
_cell.length_b   1.000
_cell.length_c   1.000
_cell.angle_alpha   90.00
_cell.angle_beta   90.00
_cell.angle_gamma   90.00
#
_symmetry.space_group_name_H-M   'P 1'
#
loop_
_entity.id
_entity.type
_entity.pdbx_description
1 polymer ?
#
loop_
_entity_poly.entity_id
_entity_poly.type
_entity_poly.pdbx_seq_one_letter_code
_entity_poly.pdbx_strand_id
1 'polypeptide(L)'
;MRMPLRTLSARILLGFAILILTFAGVILVMGGNMYVLTKQIRVIPEGYLQLALIGKDAVEKQKSLRDYVRDEIGEEAKARRARARIRRLRDQRDRLLKEARATLAGLRDVPSSHSEWLDRTGEILDDIESHLQEVDSHYKVLLANPPLTQVLQATDLSDEQRELLEESRKAQRTIIRLEGLLYNKMHKLARHQRTLVTRTANKVADNERRVRLYAILLGGVAVAVALVIALWVTMTLRPLRRLQQAAQRIARGDYASRIDEKGPSEVADLAHEFNVMGRAIEEREREMVRNERLAAVGRMAAMITHEVRNPLSSIGLNTELLEEELAGLDEAETAEARALCRSINTEVDRLTEITEEYLKFARLPKPKLQRENINTVVTDLVEFERESLRKMKVEVELSLDDDLPEVLIDDSQIRQALLNLVRNAAEALEEHEGRG
;
A
#
# COMPACT_ATOMS: atom_id res chain seq x y z
N MET A 1 -20.64 11.17 6.60
CA MET A 1 -19.91 10.18 5.80
C MET A 1 -18.41 10.26 6.15
N ARG A 2 -17.92 9.44 7.08
CA ARG A 2 -16.52 9.49 7.57
C ARG A 2 -15.61 8.79 6.56
N MET A 3 -14.52 9.44 6.14
CA MET A 3 -13.60 8.92 5.13
C MET A 3 -13.06 7.51 5.47
N PRO A 4 -12.93 6.60 4.48
CA PRO A 4 -12.54 5.20 4.70
C PRO A 4 -11.05 4.98 5.03
N LEU A 5 -10.25 6.02 5.26
CA LEU A 5 -8.78 5.94 5.37
C LEU A 5 -8.23 6.43 6.72
N ARG A 6 -8.97 6.17 7.81
CA ARG A 6 -8.47 6.46 9.17
C ARG A 6 -7.37 5.49 9.60
N THR A 7 -7.49 4.22 9.21
CA THR A 7 -6.60 3.17 9.70
C THR A 7 -5.36 2.97 8.82
N LEU A 8 -4.23 2.60 9.45
CA LEU A 8 -2.99 2.25 8.74
C LEU A 8 -3.23 1.06 7.79
N SER A 9 -3.91 0.04 8.31
CA SER A 9 -4.24 -1.21 7.61
C SER A 9 -5.11 -0.95 6.38
N ALA A 10 -6.13 -0.08 6.49
CA ALA A 10 -6.97 0.25 5.33
C ALA A 10 -6.22 1.01 4.25
N ARG A 11 -5.28 1.90 4.62
CA ARG A 11 -4.43 2.58 3.63
C ARG A 11 -3.55 1.59 2.87
N ILE A 12 -2.90 0.67 3.58
CA ILE A 12 -2.04 -0.35 2.95
C ILE A 12 -2.86 -1.28 2.05
N LEU A 13 -3.99 -1.79 2.55
CA LEU A 13 -4.90 -2.65 1.78
C LEU A 13 -5.45 -1.93 0.54
N LEU A 14 -5.81 -0.65 0.66
CA LEU A 14 -6.24 0.14 -0.50
C LEU A 14 -5.12 0.25 -1.54
N GLY A 15 -3.87 0.44 -1.11
CA GLY A 15 -2.71 0.45 -2.01
C GLY A 15 -2.56 -0.85 -2.77
N PHE A 16 -2.62 -2.00 -2.08
CA PHE A 16 -2.58 -3.30 -2.72
C PHE A 16 -3.78 -3.54 -3.65
N ALA A 17 -4.99 -3.13 -3.26
CA ALA A 17 -6.18 -3.26 -4.09
C ALA A 17 -6.05 -2.46 -5.40
N ILE A 18 -5.57 -1.21 -5.32
CA ILE A 18 -5.30 -0.38 -6.49
C ILE A 18 -4.24 -1.03 -7.38
N LEU A 19 -3.16 -1.56 -6.79
CA LEU A 19 -2.11 -2.25 -7.54
C LEU A 19 -2.66 -3.46 -8.30
N ILE A 20 -3.40 -4.34 -7.62
CA ILE A 20 -4.00 -5.55 -8.20
C ILE A 20 -4.98 -5.18 -9.30
N LEU A 21 -5.88 -4.22 -9.07
CA LEU A 21 -6.85 -3.76 -10.08
C LEU A 21 -6.15 -3.17 -11.31
N THR A 22 -5.08 -2.41 -11.12
CA THR A 22 -4.30 -1.83 -12.21
C THR A 22 -3.66 -2.93 -13.06
N PHE A 23 -3.00 -3.91 -12.41
CA PHE A 23 -2.40 -5.05 -13.11
C PHE A 23 -3.45 -5.92 -13.81
N ALA A 24 -4.57 -6.20 -13.16
CA ALA A 24 -5.67 -6.96 -13.76
C ALA A 24 -6.26 -6.25 -14.98
N GLY A 25 -6.46 -4.93 -14.90
CA GLY A 25 -6.93 -4.11 -16.02
C GLY A 25 -5.95 -4.15 -17.21
N VAL A 26 -4.65 -4.00 -16.94
CA VAL A 26 -3.61 -4.10 -17.99
C VAL A 26 -3.62 -5.48 -18.65
N ILE A 27 -3.68 -6.56 -17.86
CA ILE A 27 -3.71 -7.93 -18.38
C ILE A 27 -4.96 -8.17 -19.24
N LEU A 28 -6.13 -7.70 -18.79
CA LEU A 28 -7.39 -7.89 -19.51
C LEU A 28 -7.39 -7.13 -20.85
N VAL A 29 -6.94 -5.88 -20.87
CA VAL A 29 -6.82 -5.08 -22.09
C VAL A 29 -5.80 -5.70 -23.05
N MET A 30 -4.64 -6.11 -22.54
CA MET A 30 -3.60 -6.73 -23.36
C MET A 30 -4.02 -8.09 -23.90
N GLY A 31 -4.68 -8.92 -23.09
CA GLY A 31 -5.22 -10.21 -23.49
C GLY A 31 -6.32 -10.08 -24.55
N GLY A 32 -7.24 -9.14 -24.39
CA GLY A 32 -8.29 -8.86 -25.39
C GLY A 32 -7.71 -8.40 -26.72
N ASN A 33 -6.76 -7.46 -26.70
CA ASN A 33 -6.09 -7.00 -27.92
C ASN A 33 -5.27 -8.11 -28.60
N MET A 34 -4.57 -8.94 -27.82
CA MET A 34 -3.81 -10.08 -28.35
C MET A 34 -4.73 -11.14 -28.97
N TYR A 35 -5.88 -11.42 -28.35
CA TYR A 35 -6.86 -12.35 -28.86
C TYR A 35 -7.41 -11.91 -30.23
N VAL A 36 -7.79 -10.64 -30.36
CA VAL A 36 -8.28 -10.06 -31.63
C VAL A 36 -7.20 -10.11 -32.72
N LEU A 37 -5.96 -9.72 -32.38
CA LEU A 37 -4.85 -9.75 -33.33
C LEU A 37 -4.56 -11.18 -33.82
N THR A 38 -4.54 -12.15 -32.89
CA THR A 38 -4.29 -13.56 -33.23
C THR A 38 -5.36 -14.10 -34.17
N LYS A 39 -6.65 -13.77 -33.93
CA LYS A 39 -7.75 -14.16 -34.82
C LYS A 39 -7.60 -13.55 -36.22
N GLN A 40 -7.14 -12.30 -36.33
CA GLN A 40 -6.88 -11.65 -37.63
C GLN A 40 -5.70 -12.27 -38.39
N ILE A 41 -4.61 -12.61 -37.70
CA ILE A 41 -3.40 -13.17 -38.34
C ILE A 41 -3.65 -14.58 -38.87
N ARG A 42 -4.41 -15.40 -38.15
CA ARG A 42 -4.65 -16.82 -38.47
C ARG A 42 -5.27 -17.03 -39.86
N VAL A 43 -6.05 -16.07 -40.34
CA VAL A 43 -6.72 -16.08 -41.67
C VAL A 43 -5.73 -16.11 -42.83
N ILE A 44 -4.52 -15.56 -42.63
CA ILE A 44 -3.53 -15.40 -43.69
C ILE A 44 -2.98 -16.74 -44.18
N PRO A 45 -2.39 -17.60 -43.31
CA PRO A 45 -1.90 -18.91 -43.74
C PRO A 45 -3.03 -19.89 -44.08
N GLU A 46 -4.15 -19.86 -43.33
CA GLU A 46 -5.23 -20.84 -43.50
C GLU A 46 -6.11 -20.53 -44.73
N GLY A 47 -6.20 -19.27 -45.17
CA GLY A 47 -7.08 -18.87 -46.26
C GLY A 47 -6.38 -18.17 -47.42
N TYR A 48 -5.79 -17.01 -47.16
CA TYR A 48 -5.32 -16.11 -48.21
C TYR A 48 -4.17 -16.69 -49.03
N LEU A 49 -3.22 -17.34 -48.35
CA LEU A 49 -2.09 -17.97 -49.01
C LEU A 49 -2.54 -19.14 -49.89
N GLN A 50 -3.45 -19.99 -49.40
CA GLN A 50 -4.01 -21.10 -50.17
C GLN A 50 -4.75 -20.59 -51.42
N LEU A 51 -5.64 -19.61 -51.25
CA LEU A 51 -6.37 -19.01 -52.37
C LEU A 51 -5.44 -18.41 -53.43
N ALA A 52 -4.35 -17.74 -53.00
CA ALA A 52 -3.36 -17.18 -53.92
C ALA A 52 -2.55 -18.24 -54.68
N LEU A 53 -2.22 -19.37 -54.04
CA LEU A 53 -1.55 -20.50 -54.67
C LEU A 53 -2.46 -21.19 -55.68
N ILE A 54 -3.68 -21.55 -55.27
CA ILE A 54 -4.69 -22.16 -56.15
C ILE A 54 -4.99 -21.24 -57.34
N GLY A 55 -5.15 -19.94 -57.10
CA GLY A 55 -5.38 -18.96 -58.17
C GLY A 55 -4.22 -18.86 -59.16
N LYS A 56 -2.96 -18.95 -58.69
CA LYS A 56 -1.77 -19.00 -59.56
C LYS A 56 -1.78 -20.26 -60.42
N ASP A 57 -1.99 -21.42 -59.82
CA ASP A 57 -1.99 -22.70 -60.53
C ASP A 57 -3.14 -22.78 -61.54
N ALA A 58 -4.31 -22.24 -61.19
CA ALA A 58 -5.46 -22.19 -62.07
C ALA A 58 -5.18 -21.31 -63.31
N VAL A 59 -4.52 -20.16 -63.15
CA VAL A 59 -4.07 -19.32 -64.27
C VAL A 59 -3.07 -20.05 -65.15
N GLU A 60 -2.16 -20.83 -64.57
CA GLU A 60 -1.19 -21.63 -65.33
C GLU A 60 -1.89 -22.72 -66.15
N LYS A 61 -2.83 -23.49 -65.57
CA LYS A 61 -3.60 -24.49 -66.30
C LYS A 61 -4.49 -23.89 -67.40
N GLN A 62 -5.10 -22.74 -67.11
CA GLN A 62 -5.88 -21.97 -68.10
C GLN A 62 -4.99 -21.51 -69.27
N LYS A 63 -3.78 -21.04 -68.99
CA LYS A 63 -2.80 -20.68 -70.03
C LYS A 63 -2.44 -21.89 -70.89
N SER A 64 -2.11 -23.03 -70.27
CA SER A 64 -1.76 -24.25 -70.99
C SER A 64 -2.91 -24.78 -71.86
N LEU A 65 -4.17 -24.67 -71.39
CA LEU A 65 -5.35 -25.05 -72.17
C LEU A 65 -5.52 -24.15 -73.40
N ARG A 66 -5.45 -22.83 -73.21
CA ARG A 66 -5.57 -21.85 -74.28
C ARG A 66 -4.48 -22.02 -75.33
N ASP A 67 -3.22 -22.09 -74.89
CA ASP A 67 -2.06 -22.19 -75.78
C ASP A 67 -2.11 -23.53 -76.56
N TYR A 68 -2.54 -24.62 -75.92
CA TYR A 68 -2.75 -25.90 -76.60
C TYR A 68 -3.83 -25.84 -77.70
N VAL A 69 -5.01 -25.26 -77.40
CA VAL A 69 -6.11 -25.15 -78.37
C VAL A 69 -5.77 -24.19 -79.51
N ARG A 70 -4.93 -23.17 -79.24
CA ARG A 70 -4.51 -22.18 -80.23
C ARG A 70 -3.43 -22.72 -81.17
N ASP A 71 -2.38 -23.32 -80.59
CA ASP A 71 -1.12 -23.55 -81.30
C ASP A 71 -0.82 -25.04 -81.55
N GLU A 72 -1.18 -25.95 -80.62
CA GLU A 72 -0.71 -27.34 -80.65
C GLU A 72 -1.75 -28.36 -81.16
N ILE A 73 -3.05 -28.05 -81.07
CA ILE A 73 -4.12 -29.03 -81.38
C ILE A 73 -4.05 -29.57 -82.81
N GLY A 74 -3.60 -28.75 -83.77
CA GLY A 74 -3.48 -29.12 -85.18
C GLY A 74 -2.37 -30.15 -85.43
N GLU A 75 -1.34 -30.17 -84.60
CA GLU A 75 -0.16 -31.04 -84.74
C GLU A 75 -0.38 -32.46 -84.18
N GLU A 76 -1.52 -32.70 -83.53
CA GLU A 76 -1.82 -34.00 -82.94
C GLU A 76 -2.04 -35.08 -84.01
N ALA A 77 -1.32 -36.20 -83.88
CA ALA A 77 -1.40 -37.31 -84.82
C ALA A 77 -2.77 -38.03 -84.85
N LYS A 78 -3.59 -37.91 -83.80
CA LYS A 78 -4.91 -38.57 -83.71
C LYS A 78 -5.91 -37.75 -82.91
N ALA A 79 -7.16 -37.68 -83.38
CA ALA A 79 -8.26 -36.98 -82.70
C ALA A 79 -8.47 -37.46 -81.25
N ARG A 80 -8.24 -38.76 -80.97
CA ARG A 80 -8.32 -39.31 -79.61
C ARG A 80 -7.34 -38.64 -78.63
N ARG A 81 -6.13 -38.30 -79.08
CA ARG A 81 -5.11 -37.64 -78.23
C ARG A 81 -5.52 -36.21 -77.92
N ALA A 82 -5.97 -35.47 -78.95
CA ALA A 82 -6.52 -34.12 -78.80
C ALA A 82 -7.66 -34.08 -77.78
N ARG A 83 -8.65 -34.99 -77.91
CA ARG A 83 -9.77 -35.11 -76.97
C ARG A 83 -9.29 -35.39 -75.53
N ALA A 84 -8.35 -36.32 -75.36
CA ALA A 84 -7.84 -36.69 -74.04
C ALA A 84 -7.06 -35.55 -73.38
N ARG A 85 -6.25 -34.81 -74.14
CA ARG A 85 -5.44 -33.69 -73.63
C ARG A 85 -6.30 -32.49 -73.24
N ILE A 86 -7.27 -32.11 -74.07
CA ILE A 86 -8.25 -31.05 -73.75
C ILE A 86 -9.03 -31.40 -72.48
N ARG A 87 -9.56 -32.64 -72.40
CA ARG A 87 -10.32 -33.09 -71.21
C ARG A 87 -9.46 -33.00 -69.96
N ARG A 88 -8.23 -33.51 -70.00
CA ARG A 88 -7.31 -33.46 -68.86
C ARG A 88 -7.03 -32.03 -68.39
N LEU A 89 -6.75 -31.10 -69.30
CA LEU A 89 -6.44 -29.71 -68.97
C LEU A 89 -7.65 -28.98 -68.38
N ARG A 90 -8.85 -29.21 -68.93
CA ARG A 90 -10.11 -28.69 -68.39
C ARG A 90 -10.39 -29.26 -67.00
N ASP A 91 -10.30 -30.57 -66.82
CA ASP A 91 -10.53 -31.23 -65.52
C ASP A 91 -9.57 -30.71 -64.43
N GLN A 92 -8.31 -30.44 -64.77
CA GLN A 92 -7.32 -29.87 -63.86
C GLN A 92 -7.68 -28.43 -63.45
N ARG A 93 -8.05 -27.57 -64.41
CA ARG A 93 -8.50 -26.20 -64.14
C ARG A 93 -9.76 -26.18 -63.28
N ASP A 94 -10.77 -26.97 -63.66
CA ASP A 94 -12.07 -26.98 -63.00
C ASP A 94 -11.95 -27.52 -61.56
N ARG A 95 -11.04 -28.46 -61.33
CA ARG A 95 -10.68 -28.92 -59.98
C ARG A 95 -10.13 -27.78 -59.12
N LEU A 96 -9.18 -27.01 -59.65
CA LEU A 96 -8.57 -25.88 -58.93
C LEU A 96 -9.59 -24.78 -58.63
N LEU A 97 -10.53 -24.50 -59.55
CA LEU A 97 -11.61 -23.54 -59.30
C LEU A 97 -12.57 -24.01 -58.22
N LYS A 98 -12.94 -25.30 -58.22
CA LYS A 98 -13.75 -25.91 -57.15
C LYS A 98 -13.03 -25.85 -55.80
N GLU A 99 -11.74 -26.11 -55.79
CA GLU A 99 -10.90 -26.02 -54.59
C GLU A 99 -10.85 -24.58 -54.07
N ALA A 100 -10.63 -23.59 -54.95
CA ALA A 100 -10.68 -22.18 -54.58
C ALA A 100 -12.03 -21.79 -53.96
N ARG A 101 -13.15 -22.27 -54.53
CA ARG A 101 -14.48 -22.01 -53.98
C ARG A 101 -14.71 -22.68 -52.63
N ALA A 102 -14.23 -23.91 -52.45
CA ALA A 102 -14.30 -24.62 -51.17
C ALA A 102 -13.47 -23.89 -50.09
N THR A 103 -12.26 -23.43 -50.42
CA THR A 103 -11.44 -22.63 -49.51
C THR A 103 -12.13 -21.31 -49.16
N LEU A 104 -12.73 -20.62 -50.14
CA LEU A 104 -13.49 -19.40 -49.88
C LEU A 104 -14.70 -19.64 -48.95
N ALA A 105 -15.43 -20.74 -49.15
CA ALA A 105 -16.56 -21.10 -48.30
C ALA A 105 -16.15 -21.45 -46.86
N GLY A 106 -14.95 -22.02 -46.67
CA GLY A 106 -14.35 -22.27 -45.35
C GLY A 106 -13.98 -20.99 -44.60
N LEU A 107 -13.81 -19.87 -45.31
CA LEU A 107 -13.48 -18.55 -44.77
C LEU A 107 -14.75 -17.70 -44.56
N ARG A 108 -15.83 -18.26 -44.00
CA ARG A 108 -17.06 -17.48 -43.71
C ARG A 108 -17.08 -16.87 -42.31
N ASP A 109 -16.38 -17.43 -41.32
CA ASP A 109 -16.35 -16.96 -39.93
C ASP A 109 -15.14 -16.07 -39.61
N VAL A 110 -14.91 -15.08 -40.49
CA VAL A 110 -13.71 -14.23 -40.46
C VAL A 110 -14.11 -12.85 -39.96
N PRO A 111 -13.23 -12.11 -39.23
CA PRO A 111 -13.56 -10.77 -38.79
C PRO A 111 -14.05 -9.89 -39.95
N SER A 112 -15.02 -9.01 -39.70
CA SER A 112 -15.66 -8.14 -40.71
C SER A 112 -14.66 -7.29 -41.51
N SER A 113 -13.46 -7.04 -40.97
CA SER A 113 -12.36 -6.41 -41.71
C SER A 113 -11.91 -7.16 -42.96
N HIS A 114 -12.34 -8.41 -43.15
CA HIS A 114 -12.00 -9.29 -44.26
C HIS A 114 -13.19 -9.57 -45.20
N SER A 115 -14.42 -9.19 -44.85
CA SER A 115 -15.63 -9.59 -45.59
C SER A 115 -15.68 -9.01 -47.00
N GLU A 116 -15.43 -7.70 -47.15
CA GLU A 116 -15.44 -7.01 -48.45
C GLU A 116 -14.53 -7.70 -49.48
N TRP A 117 -13.40 -8.23 -49.00
CA TRP A 117 -12.49 -8.97 -49.86
C TRP A 117 -13.01 -10.35 -50.27
N LEU A 118 -13.54 -11.10 -49.30
CA LEU A 118 -14.09 -12.43 -49.54
C LEU A 118 -15.25 -12.35 -50.55
N ASP A 119 -16.10 -11.34 -50.39
CA ASP A 119 -17.21 -11.06 -51.28
C ASP A 119 -16.71 -10.78 -52.70
N ARG A 120 -15.70 -9.90 -52.84
CA ARG A 120 -15.12 -9.58 -54.15
C ARG A 120 -14.46 -10.78 -54.83
N THR A 121 -13.87 -11.68 -54.05
CA THR A 121 -13.29 -12.94 -54.55
C THR A 121 -14.39 -13.88 -55.04
N GLY A 122 -15.50 -13.97 -54.30
CA GLY A 122 -16.69 -14.71 -54.68
C GLY A 122 -17.28 -14.21 -56.00
N GLU A 123 -17.49 -12.89 -56.13
CA GLU A 123 -18.02 -12.28 -57.36
C GLU A 123 -17.18 -12.61 -58.61
N ILE A 124 -15.84 -12.59 -58.47
CA ILE A 124 -14.94 -12.92 -59.60
C ILE A 124 -15.01 -14.42 -59.93
N LEU A 125 -15.14 -15.30 -58.92
CA LEU A 125 -15.32 -16.73 -59.16
C LEU A 125 -16.66 -17.04 -59.82
N ASP A 126 -17.74 -16.38 -59.40
CA ASP A 126 -19.07 -16.49 -60.02
C ASP A 126 -19.03 -16.05 -61.50
N ASP A 127 -18.36 -14.93 -61.78
CA ASP A 127 -18.14 -14.43 -63.14
C ASP A 127 -17.34 -15.41 -63.99
N ILE A 128 -16.29 -16.05 -63.44
CA ILE A 128 -15.52 -17.10 -64.12
C ILE A 128 -16.39 -18.33 -64.41
N GLU A 129 -17.15 -18.81 -63.42
CA GLU A 129 -18.04 -19.99 -63.57
C GLU A 129 -19.12 -19.77 -64.63
N SER A 130 -19.71 -18.58 -64.70
CA SER A 130 -20.69 -18.24 -65.73
C SER A 130 -20.08 -18.32 -67.15
N HIS A 131 -18.86 -17.81 -67.34
CA HIS A 131 -18.19 -17.86 -68.64
C HIS A 131 -17.72 -19.28 -69.01
N LEU A 132 -17.41 -20.13 -68.02
CA LEU A 132 -17.06 -21.54 -68.27
C LEU A 132 -18.22 -22.31 -68.91
N GLN A 133 -19.45 -22.06 -68.46
CA GLN A 133 -20.65 -22.69 -69.04
C GLN A 133 -20.84 -22.31 -70.52
N GLU A 134 -20.49 -21.07 -70.90
CA GLU A 134 -20.55 -20.60 -72.28
C GLU A 134 -19.53 -21.36 -73.16
N VAL A 135 -18.27 -21.49 -72.71
CA VAL A 135 -17.22 -22.16 -73.48
C VAL A 135 -17.48 -23.66 -73.66
N ASP A 136 -18.10 -24.29 -72.66
CA ASP A 136 -18.40 -25.72 -72.64
C ASP A 136 -19.28 -26.16 -73.82
N SER A 137 -20.18 -25.28 -74.29
CA SER A 137 -21.03 -25.53 -75.46
C SER A 137 -20.21 -25.68 -76.75
N HIS A 138 -19.20 -24.83 -76.95
CA HIS A 138 -18.33 -24.84 -78.11
C HIS A 138 -17.32 -25.99 -78.09
N TYR A 139 -16.87 -26.40 -76.90
CA TYR A 139 -15.99 -27.56 -76.75
C TYR A 139 -16.65 -28.86 -77.23
N LYS A 140 -17.99 -29.00 -77.13
CA LYS A 140 -18.70 -30.17 -77.66
C LYS A 140 -18.47 -30.32 -79.17
N VAL A 141 -18.57 -29.20 -79.91
CA VAL A 141 -18.35 -29.15 -81.37
C VAL A 141 -16.89 -29.44 -81.71
N LEU A 142 -15.95 -28.78 -81.02
CA LEU A 142 -14.51 -28.98 -81.24
C LEU A 142 -14.07 -30.43 -80.96
N LEU A 143 -14.58 -31.04 -79.88
CA LEU A 143 -14.23 -32.40 -79.50
C LEU A 143 -14.84 -33.45 -80.43
N ALA A 144 -16.00 -33.18 -81.03
CA ALA A 144 -16.61 -34.07 -82.02
C ALA A 144 -15.67 -34.22 -83.23
N ASN A 145 -15.19 -33.10 -83.79
CA ASN A 145 -14.35 -33.09 -84.99
C ASN A 145 -13.12 -32.18 -84.84
N PRO A 146 -12.03 -32.59 -84.16
CA PRO A 146 -10.85 -31.74 -83.97
C PRO A 146 -10.20 -31.34 -85.30
N PRO A 147 -9.82 -30.06 -85.50
CA PRO A 147 -9.24 -29.58 -86.76
C PRO A 147 -7.76 -29.93 -86.84
N LEU A 148 -7.45 -31.19 -87.13
CA LEU A 148 -6.08 -31.70 -87.27
C LEU A 148 -5.49 -31.33 -88.64
N THR A 149 -4.20 -30.98 -88.69
CA THR A 149 -3.52 -30.58 -89.94
C THR A 149 -3.60 -31.67 -91.01
N GLN A 150 -3.48 -32.95 -90.63
CA GLN A 150 -3.61 -34.09 -91.55
C GLN A 150 -5.01 -34.21 -92.17
N VAL A 151 -6.06 -33.86 -91.41
CA VAL A 151 -7.45 -33.89 -91.88
C VAL A 151 -7.75 -32.66 -92.74
N LEU A 152 -7.16 -31.51 -92.42
CA LEU A 152 -7.28 -30.28 -93.20
C LEU A 152 -6.58 -30.34 -94.57
N GLN A 153 -5.56 -31.19 -94.71
CA GLN A 153 -4.80 -31.38 -95.95
C GLN A 153 -5.30 -32.57 -96.79
N ALA A 154 -6.32 -33.30 -96.34
CA ALA A 154 -6.89 -34.42 -97.09
C ALA A 154 -7.65 -33.92 -98.33
N THR A 155 -7.34 -34.48 -99.50
CA THR A 155 -7.95 -34.07 -100.78
C THR A 155 -9.34 -34.67 -101.01
N ASP A 156 -9.66 -35.80 -100.36
CA ASP A 156 -10.82 -36.65 -100.67
C ASP A 156 -11.97 -36.54 -99.63
N LEU A 157 -12.19 -35.34 -99.08
CA LEU A 157 -13.24 -35.10 -98.09
C LEU A 157 -14.62 -34.97 -98.76
N SER A 158 -15.64 -35.62 -98.18
CA SER A 158 -17.05 -35.41 -98.56
C SER A 158 -17.52 -34.00 -98.19
N ASP A 159 -18.59 -33.51 -98.82
CA ASP A 159 -19.16 -32.18 -98.53
C ASP A 159 -19.60 -32.07 -97.05
N GLU A 160 -20.18 -33.14 -96.49
CA GLU A 160 -20.52 -33.24 -95.06
C GLU A 160 -19.29 -33.13 -94.15
N GLN A 161 -18.16 -33.75 -94.53
CA GLN A 161 -16.91 -33.66 -93.77
C GLN A 161 -16.30 -32.25 -93.84
N ARG A 162 -16.44 -31.55 -94.96
CA ARG A 162 -15.99 -30.16 -95.13
C ARG A 162 -16.80 -29.20 -94.26
N GLU A 163 -18.12 -29.34 -94.23
CA GLU A 163 -19.01 -28.53 -93.38
C GLU A 163 -18.69 -28.72 -91.88
N LEU A 164 -18.56 -29.96 -91.42
CA LEU A 164 -18.18 -30.28 -90.03
C LEU A 164 -16.82 -29.71 -89.63
N LEU A 165 -15.85 -29.66 -90.56
CA LEU A 165 -14.54 -29.07 -90.32
C LEU A 165 -14.61 -27.54 -90.24
N GLU A 166 -15.41 -26.88 -91.08
CA GLU A 166 -15.63 -25.43 -91.00
C GLU A 166 -16.31 -25.03 -89.69
N GLU A 167 -17.35 -25.77 -89.27
CA GLU A 167 -18.01 -25.58 -87.99
C GLU A 167 -17.04 -25.75 -86.82
N SER A 168 -16.19 -26.78 -86.87
CA SER A 168 -15.17 -27.00 -85.85
C SER A 168 -14.11 -25.89 -85.80
N ARG A 169 -13.66 -25.37 -86.96
CA ARG A 169 -12.74 -24.22 -87.01
C ARG A 169 -13.39 -22.93 -86.50
N LYS A 170 -14.69 -22.74 -86.73
CA LYS A 170 -15.46 -21.63 -86.17
C LYS A 170 -15.56 -21.77 -84.65
N ALA A 171 -15.88 -22.96 -84.16
CA ALA A 171 -15.91 -23.27 -82.73
C ALA A 171 -14.53 -23.06 -82.08
N GLN A 172 -13.44 -23.50 -82.72
CA GLN A 172 -12.06 -23.28 -82.24
C GLN A 172 -11.75 -21.78 -82.08
N ARG A 173 -12.07 -20.95 -83.08
CA ARG A 173 -11.87 -19.49 -83.00
C ARG A 173 -12.66 -18.86 -81.85
N THR A 174 -13.91 -19.28 -81.66
CA THR A 174 -14.73 -18.82 -80.53
C THR A 174 -14.14 -19.26 -79.18
N ILE A 175 -13.71 -20.52 -79.07
CA ILE A 175 -13.05 -21.05 -77.86
C ILE A 175 -11.79 -20.26 -77.54
N ILE A 176 -10.91 -20.01 -78.52
CA ILE A 176 -9.67 -19.23 -78.29
C ILE A 176 -10.01 -17.85 -77.71
N ARG A 177 -11.04 -17.18 -78.24
CA ARG A 177 -11.50 -15.88 -77.73
C ARG A 177 -12.02 -15.98 -76.30
N LEU A 178 -12.91 -16.93 -76.02
CA LEU A 178 -13.52 -17.10 -74.69
C LEU A 178 -12.51 -17.57 -73.64
N GLU A 179 -11.62 -18.50 -73.98
CA GLU A 179 -10.50 -18.95 -73.13
C GLU A 179 -9.49 -17.82 -72.87
N GLY A 180 -9.33 -16.88 -73.81
CA GLY A 180 -8.60 -15.64 -73.62
C GLY A 180 -9.25 -14.69 -72.60
N LEU A 181 -10.57 -14.55 -72.65
CA LEU A 181 -11.34 -13.78 -71.66
C LEU A 181 -11.25 -14.42 -70.27
N LEU A 182 -11.42 -15.74 -70.17
CA LEU A 182 -11.24 -16.51 -68.94
C LEU A 182 -9.84 -16.34 -68.36
N TYR A 183 -8.80 -16.44 -69.19
CA TYR A 183 -7.42 -16.18 -68.77
C TYR A 183 -7.26 -14.79 -68.14
N ASN A 184 -7.82 -13.75 -68.77
CA ASN A 184 -7.75 -12.38 -68.24
C ASN A 184 -8.49 -12.23 -66.91
N LYS A 185 -9.67 -12.85 -66.75
CA LYS A 185 -10.44 -12.86 -65.50
C LYS A 185 -9.69 -13.61 -64.38
N MET A 186 -9.18 -14.80 -64.66
CA MET A 186 -8.37 -15.57 -63.70
C MET A 186 -7.07 -14.84 -63.33
N HIS A 187 -6.44 -14.16 -64.29
CA HIS A 187 -5.26 -13.34 -64.01
C HIS A 187 -5.60 -12.12 -63.16
N LYS A 188 -6.79 -11.51 -63.35
CA LYS A 188 -7.31 -10.44 -62.47
C LYS A 188 -7.55 -10.97 -61.06
N LEU A 189 -8.14 -12.15 -60.91
CA LEU A 189 -8.31 -12.83 -59.61
C LEU A 189 -6.98 -13.05 -58.90
N ALA A 190 -6.00 -13.65 -59.58
CA ALA A 190 -4.68 -13.93 -59.02
C ALA A 190 -3.93 -12.65 -58.61
N ARG A 191 -4.02 -11.58 -59.41
CA ARG A 191 -3.47 -10.25 -59.03
C ARG A 191 -4.18 -9.66 -57.82
N HIS A 192 -5.50 -9.77 -57.77
CA HIS A 192 -6.29 -9.32 -56.62
C HIS A 192 -5.79 -10.02 -55.36
N GLN A 193 -5.82 -11.36 -55.33
CA GLN A 193 -5.35 -12.22 -54.23
C GLN A 193 -3.93 -11.87 -53.76
N ARG A 194 -2.96 -11.75 -54.68
CA ARG A 194 -1.57 -11.36 -54.34
C ARG A 194 -1.48 -9.99 -53.66
N THR A 195 -2.27 -9.02 -54.13
CA THR A 195 -2.31 -7.67 -53.55
C THR A 195 -2.80 -7.71 -52.10
N LEU A 196 -3.65 -8.65 -51.73
CA LEU A 196 -4.15 -8.74 -50.35
C LEU A 196 -3.23 -9.50 -49.44
N VAL A 197 -2.61 -10.58 -49.91
CA VAL A 197 -1.58 -11.27 -49.12
C VAL A 197 -0.51 -10.25 -48.72
N THR A 198 -0.05 -9.43 -49.65
CA THR A 198 0.95 -8.36 -49.39
C THR A 198 0.40 -7.24 -48.51
N ARG A 199 -0.79 -6.69 -48.79
CA ARG A 199 -1.41 -5.64 -47.94
C ARG A 199 -1.67 -6.13 -46.52
N THR A 200 -2.11 -7.37 -46.35
CA THR A 200 -2.43 -7.95 -45.04
C THR A 200 -1.15 -8.26 -44.27
N ALA A 201 -0.12 -8.82 -44.93
CA ALA A 201 1.20 -9.02 -44.32
C ALA A 201 1.79 -7.69 -43.81
N ASN A 202 1.70 -6.61 -44.59
CA ASN A 202 2.17 -5.29 -44.16
C ASN A 202 1.34 -4.74 -42.99
N LYS A 203 0.01 -4.88 -43.03
CA LYS A 203 -0.87 -4.48 -41.90
C LYS A 203 -0.56 -5.24 -40.62
N VAL A 204 -0.21 -6.52 -40.70
CA VAL A 204 0.20 -7.33 -39.55
C VAL A 204 1.49 -6.80 -38.94
N ALA A 205 2.50 -6.49 -39.76
CA ALA A 205 3.76 -5.92 -39.28
C ALA A 205 3.57 -4.55 -38.58
N ASP A 206 2.70 -3.68 -39.13
CA ASP A 206 2.37 -2.40 -38.51
C ASP A 206 1.57 -2.56 -37.20
N ASN A 207 0.63 -3.52 -37.17
CA ASN A 207 -0.13 -3.83 -35.96
C ASN A 207 0.75 -4.41 -34.86
N GLU A 208 1.77 -5.20 -35.21
CA GLU A 208 2.73 -5.73 -34.25
C GLU A 208 3.48 -4.59 -33.53
N ARG A 209 3.93 -3.56 -34.26
CA ARG A 209 4.57 -2.38 -33.66
C ARG A 209 3.62 -1.65 -32.72
N ARG A 210 2.36 -1.45 -33.12
CA ARG A 210 1.35 -0.79 -32.27
C ARG A 210 1.07 -1.57 -31.00
N VAL A 211 0.87 -2.88 -31.10
CA VAL A 211 0.63 -3.75 -29.92
C VAL A 211 1.84 -3.73 -28.99
N ARG A 212 3.06 -3.79 -29.54
CA ARG A 212 4.29 -3.68 -28.74
C ARG A 212 4.40 -2.34 -28.02
N LEU A 213 4.11 -1.23 -28.70
CA LEU A 213 4.10 0.10 -28.10
C LEU A 213 3.05 0.23 -26.99
N TYR A 214 1.82 -0.25 -27.22
CA TYR A 214 0.79 -0.27 -26.18
C TYR A 214 1.17 -1.14 -24.99
N ALA A 215 1.80 -2.29 -25.21
CA ALA A 215 2.30 -3.15 -24.13
C ALA A 215 3.37 -2.43 -23.29
N ILE A 216 4.32 -1.74 -23.93
CA ILE A 216 5.35 -0.95 -23.25
C ILE A 216 4.71 0.21 -22.46
N LEU A 217 3.78 0.94 -23.06
CA LEU A 217 3.10 2.06 -22.40
C LEU A 217 2.30 1.60 -21.19
N LEU A 218 1.45 0.58 -21.34
CA LEU A 218 0.66 0.03 -20.23
C LEU A 218 1.54 -0.58 -19.14
N GLY A 219 2.61 -1.28 -19.52
CA GLY A 219 3.60 -1.79 -18.58
C GLY A 219 4.29 -0.66 -17.81
N GLY A 220 4.67 0.43 -18.50
CA GLY A 220 5.24 1.63 -17.89
C GLY A 220 4.29 2.29 -16.90
N VAL A 221 3.00 2.41 -17.24
CA VAL A 221 1.96 2.92 -16.32
C VAL A 221 1.83 2.03 -15.09
N ALA A 222 1.80 0.71 -15.25
CA ALA A 222 1.72 -0.23 -14.13
C ALA A 222 2.92 -0.09 -13.18
N VAL A 223 4.13 0.05 -13.72
CA VAL A 223 5.36 0.30 -12.93
C VAL A 223 5.29 1.65 -12.21
N ALA A 224 4.85 2.71 -12.88
CA ALA A 224 4.71 4.03 -12.27
C ALA A 224 3.70 4.01 -11.11
N VAL A 225 2.55 3.34 -11.28
CA VAL A 225 1.56 3.14 -10.22
C VAL A 225 2.16 2.35 -9.05
N ALA A 226 2.91 1.28 -9.34
CA ALA A 226 3.60 0.49 -8.31
C ALA A 226 4.61 1.34 -7.51
N LEU A 227 5.40 2.20 -8.17
CA LEU A 227 6.34 3.10 -7.51
C LEU A 227 5.63 4.14 -6.63
N VAL A 228 4.52 4.73 -7.11
CA VAL A 228 3.72 5.67 -6.32
C VAL A 228 3.15 4.98 -5.08
N ILE A 229 2.62 3.77 -5.22
CA ILE A 229 2.09 2.99 -4.09
C ILE A 229 3.21 2.63 -3.11
N ALA A 230 4.38 2.22 -3.59
CA ALA A 230 5.54 1.93 -2.74
C ALA A 230 6.00 3.16 -1.95
N LEU A 231 6.07 4.34 -2.60
CA LEU A 231 6.38 5.59 -1.92
C LEU A 231 5.30 5.95 -0.88
N TRP A 232 4.03 5.76 -1.21
CA TRP A 232 2.92 6.03 -0.31
C TRP A 232 2.92 5.10 0.92
N VAL A 233 3.19 3.81 0.73
CA VAL A 233 3.31 2.83 1.82
C VAL A 233 4.50 3.16 2.72
N THR A 234 5.68 3.44 2.15
CA THR A 234 6.85 3.82 2.95
C THR A 234 6.63 5.09 3.74
N MET A 235 5.93 6.10 3.16
CA MET A 235 5.57 7.31 3.88
C MET A 235 4.58 7.04 5.01
N THR A 236 3.63 6.13 4.80
CA THR A 236 2.62 5.73 5.79
C THR A 236 3.23 4.94 6.96
N LEU A 237 4.31 4.19 6.74
CA LEU A 237 5.02 3.43 7.78
C LEU A 237 6.09 4.24 8.55
N ARG A 238 6.46 5.45 8.09
CA ARG A 238 7.45 6.31 8.77
C ARG A 238 7.17 6.58 10.26
N PRO A 239 5.93 6.80 10.72
CA PRO A 239 5.65 7.08 12.13
C PRO A 239 6.06 5.95 13.08
N LEU A 240 5.97 4.68 12.65
CA LEU A 240 6.37 3.54 13.47
C LEU A 240 7.85 3.56 13.83
N ARG A 241 8.72 4.00 12.91
CA ARG A 241 10.15 4.18 13.20
C ARG A 241 10.40 5.28 14.24
N ARG A 242 9.58 6.33 14.27
CA ARG A 242 9.68 7.41 15.27
C ARG A 242 9.28 6.91 16.65
N LEU A 243 8.22 6.11 16.73
CA LEU A 243 7.78 5.45 17.96
C LEU A 243 8.88 4.55 18.55
N GLN A 244 9.53 3.74 17.71
CA GLN A 244 10.66 2.91 18.14
C GLN A 244 11.81 3.76 18.71
N GLN A 245 12.17 4.86 18.04
CA GLN A 245 13.25 5.74 18.50
C GLN A 245 12.89 6.43 19.82
N ALA A 246 11.65 6.87 19.99
CA ALA A 246 11.18 7.45 21.25
C ALA A 246 11.19 6.42 22.39
N ALA A 247 10.78 5.17 22.13
CA ALA A 247 10.88 4.07 23.09
C ALA A 247 12.33 3.84 23.56
N GLN A 248 13.29 3.88 22.62
CA GLN A 248 14.71 3.76 22.96
C GLN A 248 15.24 4.94 23.79
N ARG A 249 14.70 6.15 23.61
CA ARG A 249 15.06 7.32 24.43
C ARG A 249 14.52 7.23 25.85
N ILE A 250 13.25 6.85 26.00
CA ILE A 250 12.65 6.57 27.32
C ILE A 250 13.45 5.48 28.05
N ALA A 251 13.84 4.41 27.36
CA ALA A 251 14.67 3.35 27.94
C ALA A 251 16.07 3.83 28.40
N ARG A 252 16.53 4.98 27.93
CA ARG A 252 17.80 5.62 28.34
C ARG A 252 17.61 6.71 29.40
N GLY A 253 16.40 6.89 29.93
CA GLY A 253 16.10 7.88 30.97
C GLY A 253 15.64 9.25 30.45
N ASP A 254 15.51 9.44 29.14
CA ASP A 254 14.92 10.66 28.57
C ASP A 254 13.39 10.55 28.55
N TYR A 255 12.78 10.73 29.72
CA TYR A 255 11.34 10.64 29.91
C TYR A 255 10.57 11.85 29.40
N ALA A 256 11.24 12.96 29.08
CA ALA A 256 10.60 14.20 28.62
C ALA A 256 10.23 14.15 27.13
N SER A 257 10.82 13.23 26.35
CA SER A 257 10.51 13.05 24.94
C SER A 257 9.01 12.73 24.74
N ARG A 258 8.35 13.50 23.86
CA ARG A 258 6.94 13.31 23.48
C ARG A 258 6.82 13.01 21.99
N ILE A 259 5.82 12.22 21.63
CA ILE A 259 5.53 11.85 20.25
C ILE A 259 4.32 12.65 19.77
N ASP A 260 4.40 13.19 18.55
CA ASP A 260 3.27 13.89 17.91
C ASP A 260 2.13 12.90 17.63
N GLU A 261 0.94 13.17 18.16
CA GLU A 261 -0.27 12.32 18.06
C GLU A 261 -0.99 12.49 16.71
N LYS A 262 -0.28 12.96 15.68
CA LYS A 262 -0.80 13.10 14.32
C LYS A 262 -0.54 11.84 13.50
N GLY A 263 -1.55 11.38 12.76
CA GLY A 263 -1.37 10.29 11.81
C GLY A 263 -2.64 9.46 11.62
N PRO A 264 -2.49 8.23 11.06
CA PRO A 264 -3.51 7.20 11.11
C PRO A 264 -3.97 6.95 12.55
N SER A 265 -5.24 6.58 12.74
CA SER A 265 -5.82 6.44 14.09
C SER A 265 -5.03 5.50 14.98
N GLU A 266 -4.61 4.31 14.51
CA GLU A 266 -3.87 3.38 15.37
C GLU A 266 -2.50 3.93 15.79
N VAL A 267 -1.88 4.74 14.93
CA VAL A 267 -0.59 5.37 15.23
C VAL A 267 -0.78 6.50 16.24
N ALA A 268 -1.85 7.29 16.08
CA ALA A 268 -2.20 8.35 17.01
C ALA A 268 -2.57 7.78 18.38
N ASP A 269 -3.39 6.74 18.42
CA ASP A 269 -3.78 6.04 19.65
C ASP A 269 -2.55 5.46 20.36
N LEU A 270 -1.64 4.79 19.62
CA LEU A 270 -0.39 4.28 20.19
C LEU A 270 0.55 5.40 20.67
N ALA A 271 0.61 6.53 19.97
CA ALA A 271 1.39 7.69 20.40
C ALA A 271 0.83 8.30 21.69
N HIS A 272 -0.49 8.36 21.82
CA HIS A 272 -1.17 8.82 23.03
C HIS A 272 -0.85 7.93 24.23
N GLU A 273 -1.02 6.61 24.09
CA GLU A 273 -0.70 5.63 25.14
C GLU A 273 0.79 5.70 25.54
N PHE A 274 1.67 5.87 24.56
CA PHE A 274 3.10 6.05 24.81
C PHE A 274 3.40 7.34 25.61
N ASN A 275 2.75 8.45 25.28
CA ASN A 275 2.88 9.72 26.01
C ASN A 275 2.34 9.61 27.45
N VAL A 276 1.22 8.88 27.66
CA VAL A 276 0.67 8.58 28.99
C VAL A 276 1.68 7.77 29.81
N MET A 277 2.23 6.70 29.25
CA MET A 277 3.26 5.89 29.91
C MET A 277 4.50 6.72 30.25
N GLY A 278 4.99 7.56 29.32
CA GLY A 278 6.14 8.43 29.56
C GLY A 278 5.93 9.39 30.74
N ARG A 279 4.74 9.98 30.87
CA ARG A 279 4.39 10.84 32.01
C ARG A 279 4.37 10.06 33.33
N ALA A 280 3.75 8.87 33.34
CA ALA A 280 3.67 8.06 34.55
C ALA A 280 5.05 7.60 35.04
N ILE A 281 5.99 7.30 34.12
CA ILE A 281 7.37 6.96 34.47
C ILE A 281 8.09 8.19 35.04
N GLU A 282 7.97 9.35 34.38
CA GLU A 282 8.59 10.60 34.81
C GLU A 282 8.15 11.02 36.23
N GLU A 283 6.86 10.88 36.53
CA GLU A 283 6.30 11.21 37.84
C GLU A 283 6.80 10.27 38.94
N ARG A 284 6.81 8.95 38.68
CA ARG A 284 7.37 7.96 39.61
C ARG A 284 8.86 8.18 39.87
N GLU A 285 9.64 8.52 38.86
CA GLU A 285 11.07 8.81 39.03
C GLU A 285 11.27 10.02 39.96
N ARG A 286 10.50 11.09 39.75
CA ARG A 286 10.56 12.28 40.62
C ARG A 286 10.16 11.96 42.05
N GLU A 287 9.13 11.15 42.25
CA GLU A 287 8.71 10.70 43.57
C GLU A 287 9.77 9.82 44.24
N MET A 288 10.38 8.88 43.51
CA MET A 288 11.46 8.03 44.00
C MET A 288 12.65 8.87 44.45
N VAL A 289 13.13 9.80 43.62
CA VAL A 289 14.24 10.71 43.96
C VAL A 289 13.90 11.56 45.19
N ARG A 290 12.66 12.06 45.30
CA ARG A 290 12.21 12.84 46.47
C ARG A 290 12.21 11.98 47.73
N ASN A 291 11.71 10.75 47.66
CA ASN A 291 11.66 9.82 48.79
C ASN A 291 13.06 9.39 49.23
N GLU A 292 13.97 9.13 48.29
CA GLU A 292 15.38 8.82 48.59
C GLU A 292 16.07 9.97 49.32
N ARG A 293 15.85 11.21 48.87
CA ARG A 293 16.39 12.41 49.54
C ARG A 293 15.86 12.56 50.96
N LEU A 294 14.55 12.41 51.16
CA LEU A 294 13.94 12.48 52.49
C LEU A 294 14.46 11.37 53.40
N ALA A 295 14.59 10.14 52.90
CA ALA A 295 15.12 9.02 53.67
C ALA A 295 16.61 9.22 54.04
N ALA A 296 17.41 9.81 53.14
CA ALA A 296 18.80 10.16 53.43
C ALA A 296 18.90 11.23 54.53
N VAL A 297 18.09 12.29 54.45
CA VAL A 297 18.00 13.32 55.50
C VAL A 297 17.56 12.71 56.83
N GLY A 298 16.55 11.83 56.82
CA GLY A 298 16.07 11.09 57.99
C GLY A 298 17.15 10.27 58.68
N ARG A 299 17.96 9.53 57.90
CA ARG A 299 19.09 8.74 58.44
C ARG A 299 20.18 9.62 59.03
N MET A 300 20.54 10.70 58.35
CA MET A 300 21.56 11.64 58.82
C MET A 300 21.14 12.32 60.12
N ALA A 301 19.88 12.77 60.21
CA ALA A 301 19.35 13.38 61.42
C ALA A 301 19.38 12.41 62.62
N ALA A 302 18.94 11.16 62.43
CA ALA A 302 18.98 10.15 63.50
C ALA A 302 20.39 9.87 64.02
N MET A 303 21.38 9.82 63.12
CA MET A 303 22.78 9.65 63.50
C MET A 303 23.29 10.85 64.31
N ILE A 304 23.08 12.08 63.80
CA ILE A 304 23.52 13.31 64.47
C ILE A 304 22.88 13.43 65.86
N THR A 305 21.59 13.16 66.01
CA THR A 305 20.92 13.23 67.31
C THR A 305 21.55 12.26 68.32
N HIS A 306 21.83 11.02 67.93
CA HIS A 306 22.47 10.06 68.83
C HIS A 306 23.91 10.48 69.20
N GLU A 307 24.68 11.00 68.26
CA GLU A 307 26.06 11.42 68.49
C GLU A 307 26.17 12.73 69.28
N VAL A 308 25.17 13.62 69.22
CA VAL A 308 25.12 14.89 69.97
C VAL A 308 24.50 14.72 71.35
N ARG A 309 23.46 13.89 71.50
CA ARG A 309 22.86 13.61 72.82
C ARG A 309 23.88 13.03 73.80
N ASN A 310 24.75 12.14 73.33
CA ASN A 310 25.73 11.46 74.18
C ASN A 310 26.72 12.42 74.90
N PRO A 311 27.43 13.32 74.20
CA PRO A 311 28.30 14.31 74.86
C PRO A 311 27.49 15.31 75.68
N LEU A 312 26.29 15.70 75.24
CA LEU A 312 25.42 16.59 76.02
C LEU A 312 25.02 15.97 77.36
N SER A 313 24.54 14.72 77.38
CA SER A 313 24.23 14.02 78.62
C SER A 313 25.45 13.86 79.52
N SER A 314 26.64 13.64 78.96
CA SER A 314 27.87 13.59 79.75
C SER A 314 28.26 14.95 80.33
N ILE A 315 28.09 16.04 79.57
CA ILE A 315 28.33 17.40 80.06
C ILE A 315 27.36 17.69 81.21
N GLY A 316 26.06 17.43 81.01
CA GLY A 316 25.02 17.62 82.02
C GLY A 316 25.29 16.85 83.32
N LEU A 317 25.63 15.57 83.22
CA LEU A 317 25.98 14.76 84.39
C LEU A 317 27.22 15.29 85.11
N ASN A 318 28.26 15.70 84.38
CA ASN A 318 29.47 16.26 84.97
C ASN A 318 29.19 17.59 85.68
N THR A 319 28.29 18.41 85.15
CA THR A 319 27.89 19.67 85.79
C THR A 319 26.98 19.44 87.00
N GLU A 320 26.13 18.42 87.00
CA GLU A 320 25.40 17.98 88.20
C GLU A 320 26.34 17.49 89.31
N LEU A 321 27.30 16.62 88.98
CA LEU A 321 28.31 16.12 89.92
C LEU A 321 29.16 17.28 90.49
N LEU A 322 29.54 18.23 89.64
CA LEU A 322 30.28 19.41 90.08
C LEU A 322 29.43 20.31 90.99
N GLU A 323 28.13 20.47 90.71
CA GLU A 323 27.20 21.17 91.59
C GLU A 323 27.09 20.49 92.97
N GLU A 324 27.09 19.15 93.03
CA GLU A 324 27.08 18.36 94.27
C GLU A 324 28.40 18.48 95.06
N GLU A 325 29.57 18.42 94.40
CA GLU A 325 30.86 18.64 95.08
C GLU A 325 30.98 20.07 95.63
N LEU A 326 30.48 21.07 94.89
CA LEU A 326 30.38 22.46 95.33
C LEU A 326 29.31 22.65 96.43
N ALA A 327 28.45 21.66 96.71
CA ALA A 327 27.46 21.72 97.78
C ALA A 327 28.10 21.72 99.19
N GLY A 328 29.32 21.16 99.32
CA GLY A 328 30.00 20.90 100.60
C GLY A 328 31.07 21.92 101.05
N LEU A 329 31.25 23.04 100.34
CA LEU A 329 32.24 24.09 100.67
C LEU A 329 31.57 25.38 101.19
N ASP A 330 32.30 26.21 101.94
CA ASP A 330 31.80 27.46 102.57
C ASP A 330 31.07 28.38 101.56
N GLU A 331 29.96 28.98 102.01
CA GLU A 331 28.90 29.58 101.18
C GLU A 331 29.33 30.80 100.33
N ALA A 332 30.43 31.46 100.69
CA ALA A 332 30.87 32.71 100.07
C ALA A 332 31.68 32.52 98.77
N GLU A 333 32.29 31.35 98.54
CA GLU A 333 33.13 31.09 97.34
C GLU A 333 32.46 30.16 96.32
N THR A 334 31.38 29.45 96.67
CA THR A 334 30.69 28.46 95.82
C THR A 334 29.47 28.98 95.06
N ALA A 335 28.95 30.16 95.40
CA ALA A 335 27.72 30.69 94.79
C ALA A 335 27.85 30.93 93.28
N GLU A 336 28.97 31.51 92.83
CA GLU A 336 29.22 31.81 91.41
C GLU A 336 29.44 30.54 90.58
N ALA A 337 30.20 29.57 91.12
CA ALA A 337 30.44 28.28 90.47
C ALA A 337 29.16 27.45 90.32
N ARG A 338 28.27 27.44 91.33
CA ARG A 338 26.94 26.79 91.22
C ARG A 338 26.03 27.50 90.21
N ALA A 339 26.12 28.82 90.08
CA ALA A 339 25.35 29.55 89.07
C ALA A 339 25.79 29.19 87.64
N LEU A 340 27.10 29.08 87.41
CA LEU A 340 27.66 28.66 86.12
C LEU A 340 27.29 27.20 85.76
N CYS A 341 27.36 26.27 86.71
CA CYS A 341 26.96 24.87 86.47
C CYS A 341 25.48 24.76 86.09
N ARG A 342 24.61 25.48 86.79
CA ARG A 342 23.18 25.53 86.46
C ARG A 342 22.92 26.10 85.07
N SER A 343 23.64 27.16 84.69
CA SER A 343 23.53 27.73 83.35
C SER A 343 23.96 26.75 82.25
N ILE A 344 25.01 25.95 82.48
CA ILE A 344 25.45 24.94 81.51
C ILE A 344 24.43 23.81 81.40
N ASN A 345 23.87 23.34 82.52
CA ASN A 345 22.80 22.33 82.52
C ASN A 345 21.59 22.79 81.71
N THR A 346 21.14 24.03 81.91
CA THR A 346 20.01 24.59 81.15
C THR A 346 20.29 24.60 79.64
N GLU A 347 21.51 24.94 79.21
CA GLU A 347 21.85 24.95 77.78
C GLU A 347 22.02 23.53 77.19
N VAL A 348 22.49 22.57 78.00
CA VAL A 348 22.54 21.15 77.63
C VAL A 348 21.14 20.57 77.41
N ASP A 349 20.20 20.89 78.30
CA ASP A 349 18.80 20.47 78.18
C ASP A 349 18.16 21.08 76.93
N ARG A 350 18.40 22.37 76.69
CA ARG A 350 17.93 23.07 75.50
C ARG A 350 18.45 22.44 74.21
N LEU A 351 19.74 22.12 74.15
CA LEU A 351 20.32 21.46 72.98
C LEU A 351 19.76 20.04 72.81
N THR A 352 19.52 19.32 73.91
CA THR A 352 18.88 18.00 73.88
C THR A 352 17.48 18.09 73.28
N GLU A 353 16.67 19.04 73.73
CA GLU A 353 15.32 19.29 73.19
C GLU A 353 15.33 19.62 71.69
N ILE A 354 16.21 20.52 71.25
CA ILE A 354 16.36 20.88 69.82
C ILE A 354 16.74 19.64 68.99
N THR A 355 17.64 18.79 69.48
CA THR A 355 18.02 17.57 68.75
C THR A 355 16.90 16.54 68.67
N GLU A 356 16.06 16.44 69.70
CA GLU A 356 14.86 15.58 69.70
C GLU A 356 13.78 16.11 68.76
N GLU A 357 13.57 17.43 68.71
CA GLU A 357 12.63 18.07 67.80
C GLU A 357 13.05 17.90 66.33
N TYR A 358 14.34 18.09 66.01
CA TYR A 358 14.87 17.86 64.68
C TYR A 358 14.70 16.39 64.22
N LEU A 359 14.82 15.43 65.15
CA LEU A 359 14.59 14.01 64.87
C LEU A 359 13.11 13.69 64.57
N LYS A 360 12.19 14.33 65.31
CA LYS A 360 10.74 14.19 65.05
C LYS A 360 10.39 14.65 63.64
N PHE A 361 10.97 15.76 63.18
CA PHE A 361 10.83 16.24 61.81
C PHE A 361 11.39 15.25 60.78
N ALA A 362 12.60 14.74 61.00
CA ALA A 362 13.27 13.88 60.04
C ALA A 362 12.68 12.47 59.94
N ARG A 363 11.94 12.01 60.97
CA ARG A 363 11.29 10.69 61.00
C ARG A 363 9.84 10.68 60.53
N LEU A 364 9.16 11.82 60.38
CA LEU A 364 7.77 11.97 59.89
C LEU A 364 6.90 10.74 60.18
N PRO A 365 6.45 10.53 61.43
CA PRO A 365 5.63 9.37 61.78
C PRO A 365 4.36 9.35 60.92
N LYS A 366 3.99 8.16 60.41
CA LYS A 366 2.82 8.01 59.53
C LYS A 366 1.55 8.52 60.24
N PRO A 367 0.81 9.48 59.66
CA PRO A 367 -0.37 10.06 60.31
C PRO A 367 -1.48 9.03 60.46
N LYS A 368 -2.14 9.04 61.63
CA LYS A 368 -3.32 8.23 61.93
C LYS A 368 -4.56 9.09 61.75
N LEU A 369 -5.02 9.17 60.49
CA LEU A 369 -6.16 10.01 60.12
C LEU A 369 -7.47 9.44 60.69
N GLN A 370 -8.22 10.29 61.38
CA GLN A 370 -9.56 10.04 61.92
C GLN A 370 -10.47 11.22 61.56
N ARG A 371 -11.79 10.99 61.49
CA ARG A 371 -12.74 12.08 61.24
C ARG A 371 -12.97 12.81 62.54
N GLU A 372 -12.61 14.09 62.58
CA GLU A 372 -12.69 14.91 63.79
C GLU A 372 -13.16 16.33 63.47
N ASN A 373 -13.74 16.99 64.48
CA ASN A 373 -14.14 18.38 64.41
C ASN A 373 -12.98 19.29 64.83
N ILE A 374 -12.51 20.13 63.91
CA ILE A 374 -11.39 21.05 64.14
C ILE A 374 -11.67 22.06 65.27
N ASN A 375 -12.93 22.49 65.45
CA ASN A 375 -13.30 23.45 66.49
C ASN A 375 -13.08 22.86 67.89
N THR A 376 -13.34 21.56 68.06
CA THR A 376 -13.07 20.85 69.32
C THR A 376 -11.57 20.85 69.63
N VAL A 377 -10.74 20.50 68.64
CA VAL A 377 -9.28 20.46 68.81
C VAL A 377 -8.72 21.84 69.19
N VAL A 378 -9.18 22.91 68.54
CA VAL A 378 -8.77 24.29 68.82
C VAL A 378 -9.23 24.74 70.20
N THR A 379 -10.50 24.48 70.55
CA THR A 379 -11.08 24.88 71.85
C THR A 379 -10.36 24.19 73.01
N ASP A 380 -10.17 22.87 72.91
CA ASP A 380 -9.48 22.08 73.93
C ASP A 380 -8.03 22.55 74.12
N LEU A 381 -7.33 22.88 73.04
CA LEU A 381 -5.96 23.37 73.10
C LEU A 381 -5.88 24.74 73.80
N VAL A 382 -6.78 25.66 73.45
CA VAL A 382 -6.79 27.01 74.02
C VAL A 382 -7.19 26.97 75.49
N GLU A 383 -8.09 26.07 75.88
CA GLU A 383 -8.42 25.82 77.27
C GLU A 383 -7.23 25.24 78.05
N PHE A 384 -6.52 24.27 77.46
CA PHE A 384 -5.32 23.67 78.04
C PHE A 384 -4.20 24.71 78.29
N GLU A 385 -3.94 25.61 77.35
CA GLU A 385 -2.90 26.64 77.46
C GLU A 385 -3.36 27.92 78.20
N ARG A 386 -4.63 28.00 78.63
CA ARG A 386 -5.22 29.22 79.21
C ARG A 386 -4.43 29.78 80.40
N GLU A 387 -3.95 28.92 81.30
CA GLU A 387 -3.20 29.38 82.47
C GLU A 387 -1.79 29.88 82.09
N SER A 388 -1.15 29.21 81.12
CA SER A 388 0.16 29.58 80.58
C SER A 388 0.10 30.95 79.89
N LEU A 389 -0.86 31.13 78.98
CA LEU A 389 -1.09 32.38 78.26
C LEU A 389 -1.45 33.55 79.20
N ARG A 390 -2.22 33.30 80.26
CA ARG A 390 -2.52 34.33 81.28
C ARG A 390 -1.28 34.77 82.05
N LYS A 391 -0.35 33.85 82.36
CA LYS A 391 0.93 34.20 83.01
C LYS A 391 1.79 35.10 82.12
N MET A 392 1.71 34.89 80.81
CA MET A 392 2.35 35.73 79.78
C MET A 392 1.56 37.00 79.44
N LYS A 393 0.42 37.27 80.11
CA LYS A 393 -0.51 38.39 79.82
C LYS A 393 -1.05 38.44 78.39
N VAL A 394 -1.10 37.30 77.70
CA VAL A 394 -1.65 37.20 76.34
C VAL A 394 -3.16 36.98 76.42
N GLU A 395 -3.92 37.83 75.75
CA GLU A 395 -5.36 37.65 75.55
C GLU A 395 -5.62 36.89 74.24
N VAL A 396 -6.41 35.83 74.31
CA VAL A 396 -6.75 34.99 73.15
C VAL A 396 -8.21 35.16 72.79
N GLU A 397 -8.46 35.63 71.57
CA GLU A 397 -9.80 35.73 70.98
C GLU A 397 -10.01 34.58 69.99
N LEU A 398 -11.10 33.82 70.17
CA LEU A 398 -11.49 32.74 69.26
C LEU A 398 -12.62 33.20 68.34
N SER A 399 -12.33 33.27 67.04
CA SER A 399 -13.33 33.51 65.99
C SER A 399 -13.43 32.25 65.11
N LEU A 400 -14.22 31.28 65.56
CA LEU A 400 -14.45 30.00 64.86
C LEU A 400 -15.80 30.03 64.13
N ASP A 401 -15.90 29.27 63.03
CA ASP A 401 -17.14 29.09 62.28
C ASP A 401 -17.88 27.84 62.81
N ASP A 402 -19.14 28.01 63.23
CA ASP A 402 -19.93 26.94 63.86
C ASP A 402 -20.35 25.84 62.87
N ASP A 403 -20.37 26.12 61.57
CA ASP A 403 -20.84 25.20 60.52
C ASP A 403 -19.70 24.39 59.85
N LEU A 404 -18.51 24.34 60.47
CA LEU A 404 -17.35 23.59 59.96
C LEU A 404 -17.57 22.06 59.96
N PRO A 405 -17.45 21.37 58.82
CA PRO A 405 -17.62 19.91 58.74
C PRO A 405 -16.43 19.13 59.31
N GLU A 406 -16.66 17.89 59.76
CA GLU A 406 -15.59 16.98 60.20
C GLU A 406 -14.60 16.68 59.07
N VAL A 407 -13.32 16.78 59.40
CA VAL A 407 -12.20 16.57 58.48
C VAL A 407 -11.37 15.36 58.89
N LEU A 408 -10.74 14.70 57.91
CA LEU A 408 -9.79 13.62 58.16
C LEU A 408 -8.45 14.22 58.62
N ILE A 409 -8.19 14.16 59.92
CA ILE A 409 -6.99 14.71 60.54
C ILE A 409 -6.38 13.72 61.55
N ASP A 410 -5.13 13.93 61.93
CA ASP A 410 -4.52 13.28 63.08
C ASP A 410 -4.54 14.30 64.23
N ASP A 411 -5.41 14.08 65.25
CA ASP A 411 -5.56 14.98 66.41
C ASP A 411 -4.21 15.43 66.96
N SER A 412 -3.32 14.47 67.19
CA SER A 412 -2.05 14.70 67.87
C SER A 412 -1.12 15.60 67.04
N GLN A 413 -1.08 15.42 65.72
CA GLN A 413 -0.26 16.24 64.84
C GLN A 413 -0.83 17.65 64.63
N ILE A 414 -2.16 17.76 64.50
CA ILE A 414 -2.83 19.06 64.39
C ILE A 414 -2.70 19.86 65.69
N ARG A 415 -2.94 19.23 66.84
CA ARG A 415 -2.77 19.83 68.17
C ARG A 415 -1.35 20.32 68.38
N GLN A 416 -0.33 19.54 67.99
CA GLN A 416 1.07 19.95 68.05
C GLN A 416 1.36 21.15 67.13
N ALA A 417 0.84 21.14 65.90
CA ALA A 417 1.02 22.26 64.97
C ALA A 417 0.39 23.55 65.51
N LEU A 418 -0.84 23.46 66.01
CA LEU A 418 -1.54 24.60 66.61
C LEU A 418 -0.83 25.08 67.89
N LEU A 419 -0.37 24.17 68.75
CA LEU A 419 0.39 24.52 69.95
C LEU A 419 1.66 25.31 69.61
N ASN A 420 2.41 24.85 68.61
CA ASN A 420 3.62 25.54 68.15
C ASN A 420 3.28 26.94 67.62
N LEU A 421 2.18 27.11 66.88
CA LEU A 421 1.74 28.42 66.40
C LEU A 421 1.33 29.35 67.55
N VAL A 422 0.59 28.84 68.54
CA VAL A 422 0.15 29.61 69.71
C VAL A 422 1.35 30.06 70.55
N ARG A 423 2.32 29.17 70.80
CA ARG A 423 3.55 29.52 71.53
C ARG A 423 4.38 30.57 70.78
N ASN A 424 4.61 30.36 69.49
CA ASN A 424 5.34 31.34 68.67
C ASN A 424 4.65 32.71 68.67
N ALA A 425 3.32 32.76 68.65
CA ALA A 425 2.57 34.01 68.73
C ALA A 425 2.71 34.68 70.11
N ALA A 426 2.66 33.91 71.19
CA ALA A 426 2.83 34.42 72.55
C ALA A 426 4.24 34.95 72.82
N GLU A 427 5.29 34.21 72.41
CA GLU A 427 6.68 34.63 72.54
C GLU A 427 6.98 35.91 71.76
N ALA A 428 6.44 36.04 70.55
CA ALA A 428 6.58 37.25 69.73
C ALA A 428 5.94 38.49 70.36
N LEU A 429 4.87 38.32 71.15
CA LEU A 429 4.23 39.41 71.91
C LEU A 429 5.06 39.80 73.14
N GLU A 430 5.71 38.85 73.81
CA GLU A 430 6.54 39.09 74.99
C GLU A 430 7.86 39.83 74.65
N GLU A 431 8.49 39.49 73.52
CA GLU A 431 9.75 40.13 73.08
C GLU A 431 9.57 41.62 72.72
N HIS A 432 8.34 42.04 72.40
CA HIS A 432 7.99 43.42 72.09
C HIS A 432 7.81 44.30 73.34
N GLU A 433 7.49 43.74 74.51
CA GLU A 433 7.39 44.51 75.77
C GLU A 433 8.75 44.74 76.46
N GLY A 434 9.78 43.96 76.12
CA GLY A 434 11.12 44.01 76.77
C GLY A 434 12.16 44.96 76.15
N ARG A 435 11.83 45.71 75.09
CA ARG A 435 12.75 46.66 74.40
C ARG A 435 12.28 48.13 74.42
N GLY A 436 11.38 48.50 75.32
CA GLY A 436 10.90 49.86 75.55
C GLY A 436 11.52 50.52 76.77
#